data_AF-A0A183HBC9-F1
#
_entry.id   AF-A0A183HBC9-F1
#
_cell.length_a   1.000
_cell.length_b   1.000
_cell.length_c   1.000
_cell.angle_alpha   90.00
_cell.angle_beta   90.00
_cell.angle_gamma   90.00
#
_symmetry.space_group_name_H-M   'P 1'
#
loop_
_entity.id
_entity.type
_entity.pdbx_description
1 polymer ?
#
loop_
_entity_poly.entity_id
_entity_poly.type
_entity_poly.pdbx_seq_one_letter_code
_entity_poly.pdbx_strand_id
1 'polypeptide(L)'
;MSKAISIYLSRVIVAIVDAFHFDVSEEENCEPVIKQRKVNSELEIQTNERSEELVKVGIEEVTAQENASDTLKASASSIHQKVMGYLIPRLKDCATGKDLVSHRKAQSGKYYKEDDDIQRAPVALATVKLLQKMPQKIMDYNLHGIIIKMCSLLMSRSTGVREAAGRTLIEIAKILGPKYVRFVIREMKQTMKKGYQLHVMIFYVHKLLSAVEEQLCAGDLDSCLLDIVDVSISF
;
A
#
# COMPACT_ATOMS: atom_id res chain seq x y z
N MET A 1 28.40 -6.13 -5.00
CA MET A 1 27.53 -6.78 -3.99
C MET A 1 26.27 -5.98 -3.68
N SER A 2 26.32 -4.86 -2.95
CA SER A 2 25.13 -4.15 -2.41
C SER A 2 23.89 -4.02 -3.33
N LYS A 3 24.01 -3.59 -4.59
CA LYS A 3 22.86 -3.50 -5.52
C LYS A 3 22.10 -4.82 -5.69
N ALA A 4 22.80 -5.94 -5.83
CA ALA A 4 22.17 -7.26 -6.01
C ALA A 4 21.36 -7.66 -4.76
N ILE A 5 21.91 -7.42 -3.56
CA ILE A 5 21.24 -7.71 -2.29
C ILE A 5 19.92 -6.94 -2.17
N SER A 6 19.89 -5.66 -2.60
CA SER A 6 18.65 -4.87 -2.64
C SER A 6 17.58 -5.47 -3.57
N ILE A 7 17.99 -5.92 -4.76
CA ILE A 7 17.08 -6.52 -5.76
C ILE A 7 16.53 -7.86 -5.23
N TYR A 8 17.37 -8.71 -4.64
CA TYR A 8 16.92 -9.96 -4.00
C TYR A 8 15.97 -9.69 -2.84
N LEU A 9 16.28 -8.72 -1.96
CA LEU A 9 15.40 -8.36 -0.83
C LEU A 9 14.04 -7.85 -1.32
N SER A 10 14.01 -7.02 -2.37
CA SER A 10 12.75 -6.57 -2.98
C SER A 10 11.92 -7.74 -3.53
N ARG A 11 12.55 -8.70 -4.23
CA ARG A 11 11.86 -9.91 -4.73
C ARG A 11 11.35 -10.81 -3.62
N VAL A 12 12.10 -10.93 -2.51
CA VAL A 12 11.66 -11.68 -1.32
C VAL A 12 10.46 -11.00 -0.65
N ILE A 13 10.45 -9.67 -0.53
CA ILE A 13 9.30 -8.92 0.02
C ILE A 13 8.05 -9.11 -0.86
N VAL A 14 8.18 -9.03 -2.20
CA VAL A 14 7.08 -9.31 -3.13
C VAL A 14 6.56 -10.74 -2.93
N ALA A 15 7.44 -11.74 -2.89
CA ALA A 15 7.05 -13.14 -2.73
C ALA A 15 6.35 -13.44 -1.38
N ILE A 16 6.81 -12.83 -0.28
CA ILE A 16 6.18 -12.95 1.04
C ILE A 16 4.78 -12.34 1.05
N VAL A 17 4.59 -11.19 0.39
CA VAL A 17 3.28 -10.53 0.28
C VAL A 17 2.33 -11.27 -0.66
N ASP A 18 2.84 -11.83 -1.76
CA ASP A 18 2.07 -12.68 -2.66
C ASP A 18 1.54 -13.91 -1.90
N ALA A 19 2.42 -14.60 -1.16
CA ALA A 19 2.10 -15.77 -0.33
C ALA A 19 1.35 -15.46 0.99
N PHE A 20 1.10 -14.19 1.32
CA PHE A 20 0.35 -13.81 2.52
C PHE A 20 -1.14 -14.09 2.33
N HIS A 21 -1.60 -15.30 2.65
CA HIS A 21 -3.01 -15.65 2.67
C HIS A 21 -3.53 -15.57 4.10
N PHE A 22 -4.50 -14.68 4.31
CA PHE A 22 -5.18 -14.46 5.58
C PHE A 22 -6.63 -14.14 5.26
N ASP A 23 -7.55 -14.84 5.91
CA ASP A 23 -8.98 -14.65 5.68
C ASP A 23 -9.45 -13.40 6.44
N VAL A 24 -9.62 -12.28 5.72
CA VAL A 24 -10.25 -11.06 6.25
C VAL A 24 -11.75 -11.06 5.91
N SER A 25 -12.36 -12.24 6.03
CA SER A 25 -13.79 -12.44 5.93
C SER A 25 -14.42 -12.15 7.30
N GLU A 26 -15.33 -11.17 7.35
CA GLU A 26 -16.19 -10.84 8.51
C GLU A 26 -15.57 -10.10 9.73
N GLU A 27 -14.61 -9.18 9.55
CA GLU A 27 -14.32 -8.10 10.54
C GLU A 27 -14.95 -6.74 10.14
N GLU A 28 -16.27 -6.69 9.90
CA GLU A 28 -17.03 -5.44 9.61
C GLU A 28 -17.30 -4.55 10.84
N ASN A 29 -16.43 -4.55 11.87
CA ASN A 29 -16.33 -3.36 12.74
C ASN A 29 -15.03 -3.27 13.56
N CYS A 30 -14.15 -2.35 13.17
CA CYS A 30 -13.17 -1.73 14.06
C CYS A 30 -12.83 -0.33 13.53
N GLU A 31 -13.36 0.71 14.17
CA GLU A 31 -12.95 2.09 13.85
C GLU A 31 -11.47 2.30 14.23
N PRO A 32 -10.62 2.79 13.31
CA PRO A 32 -9.22 3.03 13.61
C PRO A 32 -9.07 4.23 14.54
N VAL A 33 -8.91 3.98 15.84
CA VAL A 33 -8.67 5.01 16.87
C VAL A 33 -7.37 5.76 16.57
N ILE A 34 -7.48 6.93 15.93
CA ILE A 34 -6.35 7.78 15.55
C ILE A 34 -5.75 8.43 16.81
N LYS A 35 -4.85 7.70 17.50
CA LYS A 35 -4.07 8.24 18.62
C LYS A 35 -3.07 9.28 18.12
N GLN A 36 -3.50 10.54 18.07
CA GLN A 36 -2.61 11.68 17.94
C GLN A 36 -1.58 11.66 19.07
N ARG A 37 -0.30 11.54 18.73
CA ARG A 37 0.79 11.44 19.69
C ARG A 37 1.14 12.82 20.25
N LYS A 38 0.42 13.25 21.31
CA LYS A 38 0.90 14.34 22.18
C LYS A 38 2.20 13.91 22.89
N VAL A 39 3.03 14.89 23.23
CA VAL A 39 4.31 14.71 23.93
C VAL A 39 4.04 14.60 25.44
N ASN A 40 4.82 13.78 26.14
CA ASN A 40 4.69 13.58 27.59
C ASN A 40 5.21 14.78 28.39
N SER A 41 4.61 14.97 29.57
CA SER A 41 5.26 15.52 30.77
C SER A 41 4.86 14.62 31.94
N GLU A 42 5.72 14.50 32.95
CA GLU A 42 5.57 13.50 34.03
C GLU A 42 4.47 13.84 35.05
N LEU A 43 3.92 12.83 35.73
CA LEU A 43 4.28 12.54 37.14
C LEU A 43 3.64 11.23 37.64
N GLU A 44 4.07 10.79 38.82
CA GLU A 44 3.88 9.45 39.38
C GLU A 44 2.67 9.37 40.32
N ILE A 45 2.23 8.13 40.66
CA ILE A 45 2.12 7.60 42.06
C ILE A 45 1.66 6.13 42.03
N GLN A 46 1.93 5.40 43.12
CA GLN A 46 1.87 3.94 43.26
C GLN A 46 0.56 3.42 43.92
N THR A 47 0.57 2.13 44.33
CA THR A 47 -0.33 1.38 45.25
C THR A 47 -1.45 0.52 44.62
N ASN A 48 -1.88 -0.63 45.19
CA ASN A 48 -1.17 -1.69 45.97
C ASN A 48 -2.08 -2.97 46.02
N GLU A 49 -1.57 -4.13 46.49
CA GLU A 49 -2.23 -5.37 47.04
C GLU A 49 -3.59 -5.87 46.44
N ARG A 50 -3.83 -7.12 46.01
CA ARG A 50 -3.52 -8.53 46.44
C ARG A 50 -4.58 -9.17 47.38
N SER A 51 -4.81 -10.48 47.21
CA SER A 51 -5.58 -11.45 48.05
C SER A 51 -7.12 -11.46 47.92
N GLU A 52 -7.89 -12.52 48.27
CA GLU A 52 -7.82 -14.02 48.26
C GLU A 52 -9.05 -14.53 49.12
N GLU A 53 -9.76 -15.67 48.94
CA GLU A 53 -9.86 -16.74 47.92
C GLU A 53 -11.23 -17.52 48.11
N LEU A 54 -11.37 -18.77 47.64
CA LEU A 54 -12.50 -19.75 47.69
C LEU A 54 -13.74 -19.50 46.78
N VAL A 55 -14.37 -20.43 46.02
CA VAL A 55 -14.38 -21.92 45.82
C VAL A 55 -15.62 -22.67 46.37
N LYS A 56 -16.38 -23.35 45.49
CA LYS A 56 -16.72 -24.80 45.56
C LYS A 56 -17.59 -25.33 44.40
N VAL A 57 -17.20 -26.50 43.87
CA VAL A 57 -17.96 -27.68 43.37
C VAL A 57 -19.29 -27.48 42.59
N GLY A 58 -19.54 -28.09 41.43
CA GLY A 58 -18.74 -29.04 40.63
C GLY A 58 -19.53 -30.29 40.18
N ILE A 59 -19.77 -30.43 38.87
CA ILE A 59 -20.26 -31.63 38.17
C ILE A 59 -19.53 -31.67 36.81
N GLU A 60 -18.96 -32.82 36.44
CA GLU A 60 -18.46 -33.14 35.09
C GLU A 60 -19.66 -33.67 34.24
N GLU A 61 -19.74 -33.52 32.92
CA GLU A 61 -18.79 -34.00 31.92
C GLU A 61 -19.16 -33.48 30.49
N VAL A 62 -18.27 -33.66 29.49
CA VAL A 62 -18.49 -33.56 28.01
C VAL A 62 -18.85 -32.20 27.38
N THR A 63 -17.84 -31.40 26.97
CA THR A 63 -17.75 -30.71 25.65
C THR A 63 -16.31 -30.28 25.31
N ALA A 64 -15.39 -31.24 25.15
CA ALA A 64 -13.95 -30.95 24.93
C ALA A 64 -13.57 -30.50 23.50
N GLN A 65 -14.30 -29.56 22.88
CA GLN A 65 -14.08 -29.13 21.48
C GLN A 65 -14.04 -27.61 21.21
N GLU A 66 -14.38 -26.73 22.14
CA GLU A 66 -14.55 -25.29 21.82
C GLU A 66 -13.23 -24.47 21.86
N ASN A 67 -12.30 -24.80 22.77
CA ASN A 67 -11.12 -23.99 23.10
C ASN A 67 -10.10 -23.76 21.96
N ALA A 68 -10.13 -24.56 20.88
CA ALA A 68 -9.23 -24.40 19.74
C ALA A 68 -9.59 -23.18 18.87
N SER A 69 -10.87 -22.79 18.82
CA SER A 69 -11.37 -21.72 17.95
C SER A 69 -10.84 -20.35 18.36
N ASP A 70 -10.93 -20.01 19.64
CA ASP A 70 -10.69 -18.65 20.12
C ASP A 70 -9.20 -18.31 20.25
N THR A 71 -8.35 -19.32 20.50
CA THR A 71 -6.89 -19.16 20.46
C THR A 71 -6.41 -18.74 19.06
N LEU A 72 -7.04 -19.28 18.01
CA LEU A 72 -6.76 -18.89 16.62
C LEU A 72 -7.30 -17.49 16.31
N LYS A 73 -8.54 -17.15 16.73
CA LYS A 73 -9.11 -15.79 16.55
C LYS A 73 -8.27 -14.70 17.24
N ALA A 74 -7.84 -14.93 18.49
CA ALA A 74 -6.99 -14.00 19.23
C ALA A 74 -5.63 -13.78 18.53
N SER A 75 -5.03 -14.86 18.02
CA SER A 75 -3.80 -14.81 17.23
C SER A 75 -4.00 -14.05 15.91
N ALA A 76 -5.11 -14.31 15.22
CA ALA A 76 -5.52 -13.67 13.98
C ALA A 76 -5.67 -12.15 14.17
N SER A 77 -6.44 -11.70 15.18
CA SER A 77 -6.62 -10.27 15.46
C SER A 77 -5.30 -9.57 15.85
N SER A 78 -4.41 -10.25 16.60
CA SER A 78 -3.07 -9.74 16.90
C SER A 78 -2.19 -9.56 15.64
N ILE A 79 -2.33 -10.47 14.66
CA ILE A 79 -1.68 -10.35 13.35
C ILE A 79 -2.30 -9.19 12.56
N HIS A 80 -3.62 -9.09 12.47
CA HIS A 80 -4.32 -8.01 11.78
C HIS A 80 -3.90 -6.64 12.32
N GLN A 81 -3.87 -6.44 13.64
CA GLN A 81 -3.39 -5.21 14.27
C GLN A 81 -1.93 -4.88 13.93
N LYS A 82 -1.04 -5.87 13.81
CA LYS A 82 0.35 -5.66 13.38
C LYS A 82 0.47 -5.32 11.90
N VAL A 83 -0.37 -5.91 11.05
CA VAL A 83 -0.42 -5.59 9.61
C VAL A 83 -0.92 -4.15 9.40
N MET A 84 -1.99 -3.76 10.10
CA MET A 84 -2.56 -2.41 10.04
C MET A 84 -1.67 -1.34 10.69
N GLY A 85 -1.21 -1.58 11.91
CA GLY A 85 -0.48 -0.60 12.70
C GLY A 85 1.00 -0.45 12.34
N TYR A 86 1.58 -1.44 11.63
CA TYR A 86 3.02 -1.44 11.31
C TYR A 86 3.32 -1.79 9.86
N LEU A 87 2.87 -2.93 9.34
CA LEU A 87 3.32 -3.41 8.02
C LEU A 87 2.88 -2.49 6.87
N ILE A 88 1.58 -2.18 6.78
CA ILE A 88 1.03 -1.31 5.72
C ILE A 88 1.65 0.10 5.79
N PRO A 89 1.72 0.79 6.94
CA PRO A 89 2.42 2.07 7.06
C PRO A 89 3.88 2.01 6.58
N ARG A 90 4.66 1.01 7.01
CA ARG A 90 6.08 0.88 6.63
C ARG A 90 6.27 0.58 5.15
N LEU A 91 5.44 -0.28 4.55
CA LEU A 91 5.48 -0.54 3.10
C LEU A 91 5.06 0.70 2.30
N LYS A 92 4.02 1.42 2.72
CA LYS A 92 3.59 2.70 2.13
C LYS A 92 4.68 3.77 2.22
N ASP A 93 5.37 3.88 3.35
CA ASP A 93 6.49 4.82 3.52
C ASP A 93 7.63 4.52 2.55
N CYS A 94 8.03 3.24 2.43
CA CYS A 94 9.07 2.80 1.48
C CYS A 94 8.64 3.05 0.03
N ALA A 95 7.42 2.64 -0.35
CA ALA A 95 6.87 2.85 -1.70
C ALA A 95 6.80 4.34 -2.07
N THR A 96 6.40 5.21 -1.12
CA THR A 96 6.27 6.66 -1.35
C THR A 96 7.60 7.43 -1.20
N GLY A 97 8.64 6.83 -0.61
CA GLY A 97 9.92 7.48 -0.31
C GLY A 97 9.91 8.35 0.96
N LYS A 98 8.92 8.13 1.84
CA LYS A 98 8.78 8.77 3.17
C LYS A 98 9.42 7.95 4.29
N ASP A 99 10.15 6.89 3.95
CA ASP A 99 10.83 6.05 4.92
C ASP A 99 12.00 6.76 5.62
N LEU A 100 12.34 6.29 6.82
CA LEU A 100 13.38 6.90 7.66
C LEU A 100 14.78 6.85 7.04
N VAL A 101 15.05 5.94 6.09
CA VAL A 101 16.36 5.85 5.42
C VAL A 101 16.43 6.90 4.30
N SER A 102 15.35 7.09 3.54
CA SER A 102 15.22 8.19 2.56
C SER A 102 15.37 9.56 3.21
N HIS A 103 14.70 9.80 4.35
CA HIS A 103 14.84 11.06 5.09
C HIS A 103 16.28 11.27 5.61
N ARG A 104 16.92 10.25 6.20
CA ARG A 104 18.31 10.34 6.67
C ARG A 104 19.32 10.54 5.54
N LYS A 105 19.12 9.90 4.38
CA LYS A 105 19.96 10.12 3.17
C LYS A 105 19.88 11.57 2.71
N ALA A 106 18.68 12.13 2.62
CA ALA A 106 18.45 13.52 2.21
C ALA A 106 19.08 14.53 3.19
N GLN A 107 18.86 14.36 4.50
CA GLN A 107 19.47 15.20 5.54
C GLN A 107 21.00 15.10 5.56
N SER A 108 21.57 13.92 5.23
CA SER A 108 23.01 13.69 5.16
C SER A 108 23.67 14.28 3.90
N GLY A 109 22.92 14.93 3.00
CA GLY A 109 23.44 15.41 1.71
C GLY A 109 23.95 14.28 0.78
N LYS A 110 23.65 13.02 1.08
CA LYS A 110 24.13 11.87 0.30
C LYS A 110 23.31 11.75 -0.97
N TYR A 111 24.00 11.83 -2.11
CA TYR A 111 23.42 11.81 -3.46
C TYR A 111 22.32 10.75 -3.60
N TYR A 112 21.10 11.23 -3.87
CA TYR A 112 19.92 10.38 -4.06
C TYR A 112 20.12 9.55 -5.33
N LYS A 113 20.22 8.22 -5.19
CA LYS A 113 20.50 7.38 -6.36
C LYS A 113 19.22 7.06 -7.11
N GLU A 114 19.32 7.13 -8.42
CA GLU A 114 18.33 6.60 -9.37
C GLU A 114 17.91 5.17 -9.01
N ASP A 115 18.86 4.35 -8.55
CA ASP A 115 18.64 3.02 -7.98
C ASP A 115 17.51 3.01 -6.93
N ASP A 116 17.50 3.96 -5.99
CA ASP A 116 16.52 3.99 -4.90
C ASP A 116 15.10 4.22 -5.43
N ASP A 117 14.91 5.09 -6.44
CA ASP A 117 13.60 5.30 -7.06
C ASP A 117 13.18 4.11 -7.95
N ILE A 118 14.12 3.42 -8.62
CA ILE A 118 13.84 2.17 -9.34
C ILE A 118 13.37 1.07 -8.36
N GLN A 119 13.96 0.97 -7.16
CA GLN A 119 13.53 -0.01 -6.15
C GLN A 119 12.16 0.31 -5.51
N ARG A 120 11.65 1.55 -5.62
CA ARG A 120 10.30 1.89 -5.10
C ARG A 120 9.17 1.26 -5.90
N ALA A 121 9.38 1.04 -7.20
CA ALA A 121 8.39 0.45 -8.09
C ALA A 121 7.93 -0.98 -7.67
N PRO A 122 8.82 -1.98 -7.48
CA PRO A 122 8.40 -3.30 -6.99
C PRO A 122 7.84 -3.28 -5.55
N VAL A 123 8.29 -2.36 -4.68
CA VAL A 123 7.72 -2.20 -3.33
C VAL A 123 6.31 -1.62 -3.39
N ALA A 124 6.04 -0.68 -4.29
CA ALA A 124 4.70 -0.16 -4.55
C ALA A 124 3.75 -1.26 -5.05
N LEU A 125 4.20 -2.11 -5.99
CA LEU A 125 3.42 -3.25 -6.49
C LEU A 125 3.07 -4.24 -5.36
N ALA A 126 4.06 -4.63 -4.53
CA ALA A 126 3.80 -5.46 -3.35
C ALA A 126 2.80 -4.80 -2.39
N THR A 127 2.96 -3.50 -2.12
CA THR A 127 2.05 -2.77 -1.23
C THR A 127 0.61 -2.79 -1.74
N VAL A 128 0.38 -2.63 -3.05
CA VAL A 128 -0.98 -2.74 -3.64
C VAL A 128 -1.54 -4.16 -3.51
N LYS A 129 -0.75 -5.20 -3.83
CA LYS A 129 -1.20 -6.59 -3.66
C LYS A 129 -1.52 -6.96 -2.20
N LEU A 130 -0.84 -6.35 -1.22
CA LEU A 130 -1.23 -6.47 0.18
C LEU A 130 -2.56 -5.76 0.46
N LEU A 131 -2.73 -4.54 -0.06
CA LEU A 131 -3.95 -3.74 0.17
C LEU A 131 -5.21 -4.35 -0.45
N GLN A 132 -5.10 -5.13 -1.53
CA GLN A 132 -6.24 -5.89 -2.07
C GLN A 132 -6.78 -6.95 -1.12
N LYS A 133 -5.96 -7.42 -0.17
CA LYS A 133 -6.34 -8.41 0.86
C LYS A 133 -6.91 -7.74 2.12
N MET A 134 -7.33 -6.46 2.02
CA MET A 134 -7.79 -5.62 3.13
C MET A 134 -9.12 -4.94 2.78
N PRO A 135 -9.92 -4.50 3.78
CA PRO A 135 -11.19 -3.83 3.53
C PRO A 135 -11.05 -2.59 2.64
N GLN A 136 -12.00 -2.39 1.72
CA GLN A 136 -12.01 -1.35 0.68
C GLN A 136 -11.59 0.05 1.18
N LYS A 137 -12.10 0.48 2.34
CA LYS A 137 -11.80 1.76 3.01
C LYS A 137 -10.30 1.94 3.34
N ILE A 138 -9.62 0.84 3.68
CA ILE A 138 -8.18 0.81 3.99
C ILE A 138 -7.36 0.74 2.70
N MET A 139 -7.83 0.01 1.68
CA MET A 139 -7.20 -0.01 0.37
C MET A 139 -7.16 1.40 -0.25
N ASP A 140 -8.31 2.07 -0.40
CA ASP A 140 -8.41 3.35 -1.10
C ASP A 140 -7.58 4.46 -0.43
N TYR A 141 -7.62 4.56 0.90
CA TYR A 141 -6.85 5.53 1.69
C TYR A 141 -5.32 5.35 1.56
N ASN A 142 -4.86 4.12 1.29
CA ASN A 142 -3.44 3.83 1.14
C ASN A 142 -2.97 3.88 -0.31
N LEU A 143 -3.80 3.42 -1.25
CA LEU A 143 -3.54 3.39 -2.69
C LEU A 143 -3.30 4.79 -3.28
N HIS A 144 -4.09 5.79 -2.90
CA HIS A 144 -4.00 7.16 -3.47
C HIS A 144 -2.56 7.73 -3.40
N GLY A 145 -1.88 7.58 -2.26
CA GLY A 145 -0.50 8.01 -2.10
C GLY A 145 0.54 7.22 -2.92
N ILE A 146 0.25 5.95 -3.23
CA ILE A 146 1.10 5.10 -4.06
C ILE A 146 1.01 5.54 -5.53
N ILE A 147 -0.22 5.75 -6.04
CA ILE A 147 -0.46 6.23 -7.40
C ILE A 147 0.19 7.60 -7.63
N ILE A 148 0.03 8.55 -6.68
CA ILE A 148 0.73 9.85 -6.74
C ILE A 148 2.25 9.69 -6.83
N LYS A 149 2.87 8.79 -6.05
CA LYS A 149 4.32 8.57 -6.19
C LYS A 149 4.68 7.94 -7.53
N MET A 150 3.91 7.00 -8.07
CA MET A 150 4.20 6.43 -9.39
C MET A 150 4.09 7.48 -10.50
N CYS A 151 3.07 8.35 -10.48
CA CYS A 151 2.97 9.50 -11.38
C CYS A 151 4.13 10.50 -11.19
N SER A 152 4.57 10.73 -9.97
CA SER A 152 5.77 11.53 -9.67
C SER A 152 7.06 10.91 -10.25
N LEU A 153 7.21 9.59 -10.20
CA LEU A 153 8.36 8.88 -10.80
C LEU A 153 8.30 8.87 -12.33
N LEU A 154 7.12 8.83 -12.93
CA LEU A 154 6.95 9.01 -14.38
C LEU A 154 7.42 10.38 -14.88
N MET A 155 7.42 11.41 -14.04
CA MET A 155 8.02 12.71 -14.36
C MET A 155 9.55 12.76 -14.20
N SER A 156 10.23 11.63 -13.90
CA SER A 156 11.69 11.59 -13.78
C SER A 156 12.40 11.84 -15.12
N ARG A 157 13.56 12.49 -15.07
CA ARG A 157 14.47 12.60 -16.23
C ARG A 157 15.15 11.26 -16.57
N SER A 158 15.36 10.38 -15.59
CA SER A 158 15.87 9.02 -15.83
C SER A 158 14.84 8.19 -16.61
N THR A 159 15.28 7.55 -17.70
CA THR A 159 14.46 6.58 -18.43
C THR A 159 14.20 5.32 -17.59
N GLY A 160 15.20 4.80 -16.87
CA GLY A 160 15.04 3.60 -16.03
C GLY A 160 14.01 3.77 -14.90
N VAL A 161 13.95 4.96 -14.28
CA VAL A 161 12.91 5.30 -13.28
C VAL A 161 11.52 5.38 -13.93
N ARG A 162 11.39 6.02 -15.10
CA ARG A 162 10.11 6.07 -15.83
C ARG A 162 9.64 4.67 -16.22
N GLU A 163 10.51 3.84 -16.77
CA GLU A 163 10.18 2.47 -17.19
C GLU A 163 9.84 1.54 -16.01
N ALA A 164 10.49 1.71 -14.86
CA ALA A 164 10.16 0.96 -13.65
C ALA A 164 8.79 1.37 -13.09
N ALA A 165 8.57 2.67 -12.90
CA ALA A 165 7.32 3.21 -12.39
C ALA A 165 6.14 2.97 -13.34
N GLY A 166 6.35 3.15 -14.65
CA GLY A 166 5.32 2.94 -15.68
C GLY A 166 4.85 1.49 -15.77
N ARG A 167 5.77 0.52 -15.81
CA ARG A 167 5.41 -0.91 -15.77
C ARG A 167 4.65 -1.27 -14.49
N THR A 168 5.11 -0.75 -13.34
CA THR A 168 4.43 -0.96 -12.05
C THR A 168 3.03 -0.34 -12.04
N LEU A 169 2.86 0.88 -12.56
CA LEU A 169 1.58 1.58 -12.56
C LEU A 169 0.55 0.93 -13.49
N ILE A 170 1.00 0.42 -14.65
CA ILE A 170 0.19 -0.40 -15.56
C ILE A 170 -0.23 -1.70 -14.86
N GLU A 171 0.72 -2.42 -14.26
CA GLU A 171 0.43 -3.69 -13.57
C GLU A 171 -0.53 -3.48 -12.37
N ILE A 172 -0.36 -2.40 -11.60
CA ILE A 172 -1.28 -1.99 -10.55
C ILE A 172 -2.70 -1.77 -11.10
N ALA A 173 -2.85 -1.14 -12.26
CA ALA A 173 -4.16 -0.94 -12.88
C ALA A 173 -4.78 -2.24 -13.39
N LYS A 174 -4.00 -3.14 -14.01
CA LYS A 174 -4.46 -4.49 -14.40
C LYS A 174 -4.90 -5.35 -13.22
N ILE A 175 -4.25 -5.16 -12.07
CA ILE A 175 -4.52 -5.89 -10.83
C ILE A 175 -5.78 -5.35 -10.13
N LEU A 176 -6.05 -4.04 -10.23
CA LEU A 176 -7.18 -3.38 -9.57
C LEU A 176 -8.43 -3.21 -10.47
N GLY A 177 -8.28 -3.36 -11.79
CA GLY A 177 -9.36 -3.31 -12.78
C GLY A 177 -9.86 -1.91 -13.16
N PRO A 178 -10.86 -1.84 -14.06
CA PRO A 178 -11.36 -0.61 -14.70
C PRO A 178 -11.68 0.55 -13.75
N LYS A 179 -12.26 0.25 -12.58
CA LYS A 179 -12.62 1.22 -11.51
C LYS A 179 -11.50 2.22 -11.19
N TYR A 180 -10.24 1.79 -11.25
CA TYR A 180 -9.08 2.62 -10.89
C TYR A 180 -8.39 3.28 -12.09
N VAL A 181 -8.71 2.90 -13.32
CA VAL A 181 -8.16 3.50 -14.56
C VAL A 181 -8.50 4.99 -14.62
N ARG A 182 -9.75 5.36 -14.32
CA ARG A 182 -10.20 6.76 -14.12
C ARG A 182 -9.30 7.53 -13.17
N PHE A 183 -8.98 6.93 -12.02
CA PHE A 183 -8.20 7.59 -10.97
C PHE A 183 -6.75 7.81 -11.43
N VAL A 184 -6.12 6.80 -12.02
CA VAL A 184 -4.74 6.89 -12.56
C VAL A 184 -4.65 7.96 -13.65
N ILE A 185 -5.56 7.99 -14.62
CA ILE A 185 -5.57 8.98 -15.71
C ILE A 185 -5.72 10.42 -15.16
N ARG A 186 -6.56 10.61 -14.14
CA ARG A 186 -6.74 11.91 -13.47
C ARG A 186 -5.50 12.36 -12.72
N GLU A 187 -4.82 11.47 -12.00
CA GLU A 187 -3.55 11.80 -11.33
C GLU A 187 -2.43 12.12 -12.33
N MET A 188 -2.35 11.39 -13.46
CA MET A 188 -1.42 11.74 -14.55
C MET A 188 -1.71 13.16 -15.07
N LYS A 189 -2.96 13.47 -15.44
CA LYS A 189 -3.41 14.79 -15.93
C LYS A 189 -3.21 15.93 -14.91
N GLN A 190 -3.37 15.65 -13.62
CA GLN A 190 -3.16 16.65 -12.58
C GLN A 190 -1.68 16.91 -12.27
N THR A 191 -0.78 15.95 -12.53
CA THR A 191 0.66 16.08 -12.25
C THR A 191 1.48 16.49 -13.47
N MET A 192 1.24 15.90 -14.64
CA MET A 192 2.07 16.02 -15.85
C MET A 192 1.57 17.15 -16.76
N LYS A 193 1.98 18.39 -16.48
CA LYS A 193 1.37 19.60 -17.06
C LYS A 193 2.24 20.41 -18.03
N LYS A 194 3.53 20.07 -18.24
CA LYS A 194 4.46 20.95 -18.98
C LYS A 194 5.45 20.21 -19.89
N GLY A 195 5.47 20.60 -21.17
CA GLY A 195 6.46 20.16 -22.17
C GLY A 195 6.54 18.64 -22.27
N TYR A 196 7.75 18.08 -22.19
CA TYR A 196 7.99 16.63 -22.30
C TYR A 196 7.13 15.75 -21.38
N GLN A 197 6.62 16.28 -20.26
CA GLN A 197 5.73 15.56 -19.36
C GLN A 197 4.40 15.19 -20.04
N LEU A 198 3.91 16.03 -20.97
CA LEU A 198 2.70 15.77 -21.76
C LEU A 198 2.90 14.55 -22.66
N HIS A 199 4.03 14.48 -23.37
CA HIS A 199 4.36 13.32 -24.21
C HIS A 199 4.53 12.03 -23.39
N VAL A 200 5.13 12.12 -22.20
CA VAL A 200 5.23 10.98 -21.27
C VAL A 200 3.85 10.55 -20.76
N MET A 201 2.99 11.50 -20.39
CA MET A 201 1.61 11.23 -20.00
C MET A 201 0.85 10.50 -21.11
N ILE A 202 0.86 11.02 -22.34
CA ILE A 202 0.10 10.46 -23.46
C ILE A 202 0.60 9.06 -23.82
N PHE A 203 1.93 8.85 -23.83
CA PHE A 203 2.51 7.52 -23.99
C PHE A 203 2.03 6.52 -22.92
N TYR A 204 2.02 6.92 -21.63
CA TYR A 204 1.61 6.04 -20.56
C TYR A 204 0.09 5.88 -20.42
N VAL A 205 -0.72 6.87 -20.81
CA VAL A 205 -2.20 6.73 -20.91
C VAL A 205 -2.56 5.74 -22.01
N HIS A 206 -1.92 5.82 -23.19
CA HIS A 206 -2.11 4.83 -24.26
C HIS A 206 -1.67 3.43 -23.79
N LYS A 207 -0.47 3.29 -23.20
CA LYS A 207 0.01 2.00 -22.68
C LYS A 207 -0.82 1.45 -21.52
N LEU A 208 -1.45 2.31 -20.72
CA LEU A 208 -2.38 1.92 -19.67
C LEU A 208 -3.67 1.34 -20.27
N LEU A 209 -4.30 2.07 -21.20
CA LEU A 209 -5.56 1.66 -21.83
C LEU A 209 -5.42 0.33 -22.58
N SER A 210 -4.42 0.18 -23.45
CA SER A 210 -4.17 -1.08 -24.17
C SER A 210 -3.74 -2.25 -23.27
N ALA A 211 -3.37 -1.99 -22.00
CA ALA A 211 -3.02 -3.05 -21.04
C ALA A 211 -4.20 -3.53 -20.19
N VAL A 212 -5.30 -2.76 -20.15
CA VAL A 212 -6.56 -3.11 -19.48
C VAL A 212 -7.71 -3.39 -20.45
N GLU A 213 -7.45 -3.32 -21.77
CA GLU A 213 -8.44 -3.44 -22.85
C GLU A 213 -9.30 -4.72 -22.72
N GLU A 214 -8.68 -5.87 -22.44
CA GLU A 214 -9.35 -7.16 -22.20
C GLU A 214 -10.22 -7.21 -20.93
N GLN A 215 -10.11 -6.20 -20.05
CA GLN A 215 -10.86 -6.09 -18.79
C GLN A 215 -11.98 -5.04 -18.86
N LEU A 216 -12.05 -4.22 -19.92
CA LEU A 216 -13.00 -3.10 -20.02
C LEU A 216 -14.38 -3.56 -20.51
N CYS A 217 -15.41 -3.16 -19.80
CA CYS A 217 -16.80 -3.23 -20.24
C CYS A 217 -17.26 -1.89 -20.84
N ALA A 218 -18.34 -1.94 -21.63
CA ALA A 218 -18.99 -0.73 -22.13
C ALA A 218 -19.48 0.14 -20.95
N GLY A 219 -19.11 1.42 -20.94
CA GLY A 219 -19.43 2.38 -19.88
C GLY A 219 -18.31 2.67 -18.87
N ASP A 220 -17.29 1.79 -18.74
CA ASP A 220 -16.23 1.96 -17.72
C ASP A 220 -15.44 3.27 -17.90
N LEU A 221 -15.14 3.62 -19.14
CA LEU A 221 -14.35 4.81 -19.48
C LEU A 221 -15.16 6.11 -19.60
N ASP A 222 -16.49 6.07 -19.67
CA ASP A 222 -17.35 7.26 -19.83
C ASP A 222 -17.04 8.32 -18.77
N SER A 223 -16.78 7.84 -17.55
CA SER A 223 -16.47 8.63 -16.37
C SER A 223 -15.10 9.35 -16.41
N CYS A 224 -14.21 8.97 -17.34
CA CYS A 224 -12.92 9.62 -17.64
C CYS A 224 -12.75 9.99 -19.12
N LEU A 225 -13.75 9.83 -19.98
CA LEU A 225 -13.65 10.06 -21.42
C LEU A 225 -13.17 11.48 -21.75
N LEU A 226 -13.73 12.50 -21.08
CA LEU A 226 -13.28 13.89 -21.21
C LEU A 226 -11.84 14.10 -20.73
N ASP A 227 -11.36 13.30 -19.76
CA ASP A 227 -9.98 13.35 -19.31
C ASP A 227 -9.01 12.71 -20.33
N ILE A 228 -9.43 11.66 -21.03
CA ILE A 228 -8.68 11.00 -22.12
C ILE A 228 -8.62 11.90 -23.38
N VAL A 229 -9.75 12.51 -23.76
CA VAL A 229 -9.84 13.39 -24.95
C VAL A 229 -8.99 14.64 -24.78
N ASP A 230 -9.07 15.31 -23.62
CA ASP A 230 -8.26 16.49 -23.28
C ASP A 230 -6.75 16.17 -23.30
N VAL A 231 -6.36 15.03 -22.72
CA VAL A 231 -4.97 14.53 -22.79
C VAL A 231 -4.53 14.25 -24.23
N SER A 232 -5.40 13.73 -25.09
CA SER A 232 -5.09 13.43 -26.50
C SER A 232 -4.95 14.67 -27.38
N ILE A 233 -5.62 15.77 -27.04
CA ILE A 233 -5.61 17.04 -27.81
C ILE A 233 -4.51 18.00 -27.32
N SER A 234 -3.93 17.76 -26.14
CA SER A 234 -2.90 18.61 -25.50
C SER A 234 -1.48 18.49 -26.11
N PHE A 235 -1.35 18.62 -27.42
CA PHE A 235 -0.09 18.49 -28.19
C PHE A 235 0.34 19.81 -28.88
#